data_AF-A0A3L6FAI1-F1
#
_entry.id   AF-A0A3L6FAI1-F1
#
_cell.length_a   1.000
_cell.length_b   1.000
_cell.length_c   1.000
_cell.angle_alpha   90.00
_cell.angle_beta   90.00
_cell.angle_gamma   90.00
#
_symmetry.space_group_name_H-M   'P 1'
#
loop_
_entity.id
_entity.type
_entity.pdbx_description
1 polymer ?
#
loop_
_entity_poly.entity_id
_entity_poly.type
_entity_poly.pdbx_seq_one_letter_code
_entity_poly.pdbx_strand_id
1 'polypeptide(L)'
;MSTAVHAAAMAEDAAADLRRRMKDKRAAIERRITDSRDRAAAASSAFSAALLEARSIANQTVSNRGISNSWPPTSTTRLFFSPFGFGFALLSNLWFTKLSEQKQHLRKLESDLAQALSVQASRRSKHKFMTESISNTTATNEHLRHLAMDRRSTRDECMNAISNQLKDIESLEAESDANGDKSLETALMWYDKFLGFQVVGGEGVKFVFNKIDVQNPDKKYSFCINLLEKDTSTLKFLFLSITVVWCVPSVDDAEELVKDLNCSNDLYKFVRAMREMFQAATISGILCYIF
;
A
#
# COMPACT_ATOMS: atom_id res chain seq x y z
N MET A 1 -6.69 -22.24 -13.05
CA MET A 1 -5.56 -21.47 -13.63
C MET A 1 -5.97 -20.43 -14.69
N SER A 2 -7.12 -20.55 -15.37
CA SER A 2 -7.48 -19.65 -16.49
C SER A 2 -7.93 -18.22 -16.09
N THR A 3 -8.46 -18.02 -14.88
CA THR A 3 -9.04 -16.73 -14.44
C THR A 3 -7.99 -15.73 -13.96
N ALA A 4 -6.92 -16.19 -13.30
CA ALA A 4 -5.84 -15.34 -12.83
C ALA A 4 -4.99 -14.76 -13.98
N VAL A 5 -4.77 -15.55 -15.03
CA VAL A 5 -4.04 -15.11 -16.24
C VAL A 5 -4.84 -14.05 -17.00
N HIS A 6 -6.17 -14.19 -17.06
CA HIS A 6 -7.04 -13.20 -17.70
C HIS A 6 -7.09 -11.88 -16.91
N ALA A 7 -7.14 -11.95 -15.57
CA ALA A 7 -7.10 -10.78 -14.72
C ALA A 7 -5.77 -10.01 -14.82
N ALA A 8 -4.64 -10.73 -14.92
CA ALA A 8 -3.32 -10.12 -15.11
C ALA A 8 -3.19 -9.40 -16.45
N ALA A 9 -3.69 -10.01 -17.55
CA ALA A 9 -3.68 -9.40 -18.87
C ALA A 9 -4.54 -8.13 -18.94
N MET A 10 -5.72 -8.12 -18.31
CA MET A 10 -6.58 -6.94 -18.25
C MET A 10 -5.96 -5.79 -17.44
N ALA A 11 -5.22 -6.10 -16.37
CA ALA A 11 -4.51 -5.09 -15.57
C ALA A 11 -3.33 -4.47 -16.34
N GLU A 12 -2.64 -5.26 -17.15
CA GLU A 12 -1.53 -4.77 -17.99
C GLU A 12 -2.02 -3.87 -19.12
N ASP A 13 -3.15 -4.21 -19.75
CA ASP A 13 -3.76 -3.40 -20.81
C ASP A 13 -4.30 -2.07 -20.27
N ALA A 14 -4.94 -2.09 -19.09
CA ALA A 14 -5.36 -0.87 -18.39
C ALA A 14 -4.19 0.03 -18.00
N ALA A 15 -3.06 -0.55 -17.58
CA ALA A 15 -1.84 0.20 -17.27
C ALA A 15 -1.20 0.80 -18.52
N ALA A 16 -1.26 0.12 -19.66
CA ALA A 16 -0.78 0.62 -20.95
C ALA A 16 -1.64 1.80 -21.45
N ASP A 17 -2.97 1.71 -21.36
CA ASP A 17 -3.88 2.80 -21.73
C ASP A 17 -3.65 4.06 -20.87
N LEU A 18 -3.48 3.88 -19.55
CA LEU A 18 -3.18 4.99 -18.64
C LEU A 18 -1.87 5.71 -19.02
N ARG A 19 -0.81 4.96 -19.35
CA ARG A 19 0.47 5.55 -19.79
C ARG A 19 0.31 6.33 -21.09
N ARG A 20 -0.50 5.83 -22.03
CA ARG A 20 -0.79 6.52 -23.30
C ARG A 20 -1.49 7.85 -23.05
N ARG A 21 -2.56 7.86 -22.24
CA ARG A 21 -3.31 9.08 -21.88
C ARG A 21 -2.44 10.10 -21.15
N MET A 22 -1.55 9.66 -20.26
CA MET A 22 -0.60 10.54 -19.57
C MET A 22 0.36 11.20 -20.57
N LYS A 23 0.88 10.44 -21.54
CA LYS A 23 1.78 10.95 -22.58
C LYS A 23 1.09 11.96 -23.49
N ASP A 24 -0.15 11.69 -23.89
CA ASP A 24 -0.94 12.59 -24.74
C ASP A 24 -1.27 13.91 -24.02
N LYS A 25 -1.64 13.84 -22.73
CA LYS A 25 -1.84 15.04 -21.90
C LYS A 25 -0.57 15.87 -21.76
N ARG A 26 0.58 15.24 -21.55
CA ARG A 26 1.88 15.94 -21.49
C ARG A 26 2.17 16.66 -22.81
N ALA A 27 2.03 15.97 -23.93
CA ALA A 27 2.23 16.57 -25.25
C ALA A 27 1.26 17.73 -25.52
N ALA A 28 0.00 17.63 -25.08
CA ALA A 28 -0.98 18.71 -25.23
C ALA A 28 -0.62 19.96 -24.40
N ILE A 29 -0.14 19.79 -23.17
CA ILE A 29 0.32 20.89 -22.31
C ILE A 29 1.56 21.56 -22.92
N GLU A 30 2.51 20.77 -23.40
CA GLU A 30 3.75 21.26 -24.00
C GLU A 30 3.47 22.12 -25.24
N ARG A 31 2.56 21.68 -26.14
CA ARG A 31 2.11 22.49 -27.28
C ARG A 31 1.49 23.82 -26.87
N ARG A 32 0.67 23.85 -25.81
CA ARG A 32 0.06 25.10 -25.29
C ARG A 32 1.10 26.05 -24.74
N ILE A 33 2.15 25.54 -24.08
CA ILE A 33 3.24 26.37 -23.56
C ILE A 33 4.00 27.01 -24.73
N THR A 34 4.37 26.23 -25.74
CA THR A 34 5.07 26.75 -26.93
C THR A 34 4.23 27.80 -27.66
N ASP A 35 2.96 27.51 -27.94
CA ASP A 35 2.03 28.46 -28.56
C ASP A 35 1.86 29.76 -27.74
N SER A 36 1.80 29.65 -26.40
CA SER A 36 1.74 30.84 -25.54
C SER A 36 3.02 31.68 -25.58
N ARG A 37 4.19 31.02 -25.70
CA ARG A 37 5.50 31.67 -25.81
C ARG A 37 5.66 32.37 -27.15
N ASP A 38 5.24 31.72 -28.23
CA ASP A 38 5.32 32.29 -29.59
C ASP A 38 4.40 33.50 -29.72
N ARG A 39 3.18 33.45 -29.17
CA ARG A 39 2.30 34.62 -29.10
C ARG A 39 2.89 35.77 -28.28
N ALA A 40 3.54 35.48 -27.16
CA ALA A 40 4.18 36.50 -26.35
C ALA A 40 5.37 37.14 -27.09
N ALA A 41 6.17 36.35 -27.80
CA ALA A 41 7.26 36.84 -28.63
C ALA A 41 6.74 37.75 -29.76
N ALA A 42 5.69 37.31 -30.47
CA ALA A 42 5.06 38.09 -31.53
C ALA A 42 4.46 39.42 -31.03
N ALA A 43 3.83 39.40 -29.86
CA ALA A 43 3.31 40.62 -29.23
C ALA A 43 4.44 41.59 -28.84
N SER A 44 5.54 41.08 -28.30
CA SER A 44 6.71 41.89 -27.94
C SER A 44 7.37 42.52 -29.16
N SER A 45 7.48 41.79 -30.27
CA SER A 45 8.02 42.32 -31.52
C SER A 45 7.11 43.39 -32.12
N ALA A 46 5.79 43.17 -32.11
CA ALA A 46 4.81 44.14 -32.59
C ALA A 46 4.84 45.44 -31.78
N PHE A 47 4.93 45.34 -30.44
CA PHE A 47 5.05 46.50 -29.57
C PHE A 47 6.36 47.28 -29.83
N SER A 48 7.46 46.56 -30.03
CA SER A 48 8.75 47.18 -30.33
C SER A 48 8.72 47.91 -31.68
N ALA A 49 8.08 47.31 -32.69
CA ALA A 49 7.88 47.94 -33.99
C ALA A 49 7.04 49.22 -33.89
N ALA A 50 5.93 49.19 -33.14
CA ALA A 50 5.08 50.36 -32.93
C ALA A 50 5.81 51.51 -32.19
N LEU A 51 6.68 51.19 -31.24
CA LEU A 51 7.52 52.19 -30.56
C LEU A 51 8.53 52.85 -31.51
N LEU A 52 9.15 52.06 -32.39
CA LEU A 52 10.08 52.58 -33.39
C LEU A 52 9.37 53.46 -34.41
N GLU A 53 8.16 53.09 -34.81
CA GLU A 53 7.31 53.89 -35.70
C GLU A 53 6.91 55.21 -35.03
N ALA A 54 6.42 55.18 -33.80
CA ALA A 54 6.09 56.38 -33.04
C ALA A 54 7.29 57.33 -32.88
N ARG A 55 8.49 56.77 -32.65
CA ARG A 55 9.74 57.55 -32.59
C ARG A 55 10.11 58.15 -33.93
N SER A 56 9.95 57.41 -35.03
CA SER A 56 10.19 57.90 -36.40
C SER A 56 9.28 59.08 -36.74
N ILE A 57 7.98 58.97 -36.45
CA ILE A 57 6.98 60.03 -36.63
C ILE A 57 7.34 61.27 -35.79
N ALA A 58 7.72 61.08 -34.52
CA ALA A 58 8.14 62.18 -33.67
C ALA A 58 9.37 62.92 -34.24
N ASN A 59 10.36 62.18 -34.74
CA ASN A 59 11.56 62.76 -35.35
C ASN A 59 11.26 63.51 -36.66
N GLN A 60 10.36 63.01 -37.51
CA GLN A 60 9.91 63.72 -38.71
C GLN A 60 9.18 65.03 -38.36
N THR A 61 8.34 65.04 -37.31
CA THR A 61 7.64 66.24 -36.86
C THR A 61 8.61 67.31 -36.32
N VAL A 62 9.68 66.88 -35.62
CA VAL A 62 10.73 67.79 -35.13
C VAL A 62 11.61 68.30 -36.28
N SER A 63 11.94 67.45 -37.25
CA SER A 63 12.71 67.84 -38.44
C SER A 63 11.96 68.86 -39.31
N ASN A 64 10.64 68.69 -39.50
CA ASN A 64 9.81 69.66 -40.22
C ASN A 64 9.65 71.01 -39.48
N ARG A 65 9.81 71.06 -38.15
CA ARG A 65 9.87 72.32 -37.39
C ARG A 65 11.20 73.06 -37.53
N GLY A 66 12.27 72.41 -37.97
CA GLY A 66 13.60 73.01 -38.14
C GLY A 66 13.75 73.93 -39.36
N ILE A 67 12.78 73.93 -40.30
CA ILE A 67 12.87 74.67 -41.58
C ILE A 67 12.16 76.04 -41.52
N SER A 68 11.33 76.29 -40.50
CA SER A 68 10.56 77.53 -40.37
C SER A 68 11.05 78.37 -39.19
N ASN A 69 12.22 78.98 -39.28
CA ASN A 69 12.63 80.06 -38.38
C ASN A 69 13.57 81.04 -39.11
N SER A 70 12.99 81.99 -39.84
CA SER A 70 13.68 83.21 -40.28
C SER A 70 12.90 84.47 -39.85
N TRP A 71 13.50 85.18 -38.88
CA TRP A 71 13.49 86.64 -38.68
C TRP A 71 12.37 87.33 -37.83
N PRO A 72 12.57 88.57 -37.27
CA PRO A 72 13.20 88.82 -35.95
C PRO A 72 12.43 89.82 -35.02
N PRO A 73 13.05 90.68 -34.15
CA PRO A 73 12.71 90.68 -32.73
C PRO A 73 12.09 92.02 -32.25
N THR A 74 11.96 92.13 -30.93
CA THR A 74 11.75 93.33 -30.08
C THR A 74 10.33 93.85 -29.83
N SER A 75 10.02 93.84 -28.52
CA SER A 75 9.24 94.76 -27.69
C SER A 75 8.32 95.80 -28.35
N THR A 76 7.08 95.92 -27.85
CA THR A 76 6.55 97.08 -27.09
C THR A 76 5.02 97.04 -27.06
N THR A 77 4.47 97.30 -25.87
CA THR A 77 3.07 97.45 -25.49
C THR A 77 2.25 98.33 -26.45
N ARG A 78 1.07 97.87 -26.90
CA ARG A 78 -0.11 98.70 -27.21
C ARG A 78 -1.38 97.84 -27.32
N LEU A 79 -2.42 98.27 -26.60
CA LEU A 79 -3.78 97.76 -26.67
C LEU A 79 -4.35 98.00 -28.09
N PHE A 80 -4.72 96.91 -28.77
CA PHE A 80 -5.60 96.95 -29.95
C PHE A 80 -6.63 95.83 -29.80
N PHE A 81 -7.90 96.22 -29.61
CA PHE A 81 -9.04 95.36 -29.88
C PHE A 81 -9.06 95.07 -31.39
N SER A 82 -9.02 93.78 -31.76
CA SER A 82 -9.08 93.30 -33.15
C SER A 82 -10.27 92.34 -33.30
N PRO A 83 -11.01 92.34 -34.43
CA PRO A 83 -12.22 91.52 -34.61
C PRO A 83 -11.94 90.06 -34.97
N PHE A 84 -10.77 89.50 -34.64
CA PHE A 84 -10.37 88.11 -34.91
C PHE A 84 -10.91 87.10 -33.88
N GLY A 85 -12.14 87.31 -33.36
CA GLY A 85 -12.74 86.47 -32.30
C GLY A 85 -13.25 85.10 -32.77
N PHE A 86 -13.49 84.91 -34.07
CA PHE A 86 -14.12 83.68 -34.57
C PHE A 86 -13.16 82.53 -34.88
N GLY A 87 -11.92 82.81 -35.32
CA GLY A 87 -10.92 81.77 -35.63
C GLY A 87 -10.32 81.10 -34.38
N PHE A 88 -10.14 81.87 -33.30
CA PHE A 88 -9.52 81.40 -32.06
C PHE A 88 -10.45 80.47 -31.27
N ALA A 89 -11.76 80.72 -31.31
CA ALA A 89 -12.76 79.87 -30.67
C ALA A 89 -12.94 78.52 -31.39
N LEU A 90 -12.82 78.48 -32.72
CA LEU A 90 -12.93 77.23 -33.47
C LEU A 90 -11.68 76.35 -33.28
N LEU A 91 -10.49 76.96 -33.28
CA LEU A 91 -9.22 76.29 -32.98
C LEU A 91 -9.13 75.82 -31.53
N SER A 92 -9.65 76.58 -30.56
CA SER A 92 -9.66 76.16 -29.16
C SER A 92 -10.59 74.96 -28.94
N ASN A 93 -11.78 74.95 -29.52
CA ASN A 93 -12.71 73.82 -29.43
C ASN A 93 -12.12 72.54 -30.05
N LEU A 94 -11.48 72.64 -31.22
CA LEU A 94 -10.81 71.51 -31.85
C LEU A 94 -9.65 70.97 -30.97
N TRP A 95 -8.85 71.86 -30.39
CA TRP A 95 -7.77 71.48 -29.48
C TRP A 95 -8.29 70.81 -28.20
N PHE A 96 -9.37 71.34 -27.60
CA PHE A 96 -10.02 70.75 -26.44
C PHE A 96 -10.59 69.35 -26.73
N THR A 97 -11.20 69.14 -27.90
CA THR A 97 -11.68 67.80 -28.30
C THR A 97 -10.55 66.79 -28.49
N LYS A 98 -9.41 67.21 -29.04
CA LYS A 98 -8.25 66.32 -29.21
C LYS A 98 -7.60 65.98 -27.86
N LEU A 99 -7.53 66.95 -26.96
CA LEU A 99 -7.01 66.77 -25.62
C LEU A 99 -7.88 65.81 -24.79
N SER A 100 -9.21 65.93 -24.89
CA SER A 100 -10.13 65.04 -24.18
C SER A 100 -10.05 63.60 -24.71
N GLU A 101 -9.93 63.42 -26.02
CA GLU A 101 -9.72 62.12 -26.67
C GLU A 101 -8.42 61.45 -26.19
N GLN A 102 -7.29 62.19 -26.19
CA GLN A 102 -6.01 61.67 -25.68
C GLN A 102 -6.07 61.31 -24.19
N LYS A 103 -6.74 62.14 -23.38
CA LYS A 103 -6.94 61.87 -21.95
C LYS A 103 -7.77 60.61 -21.71
N GLN A 104 -8.77 60.36 -22.55
CA GLN A 104 -9.58 59.15 -22.49
C GLN A 104 -8.79 57.90 -22.90
N HIS A 105 -7.94 58.02 -23.92
CA HIS A 105 -7.01 56.97 -24.33
C HIS A 105 -6.01 56.60 -23.22
N LEU A 106 -5.47 57.60 -22.51
CA LEU A 106 -4.57 57.36 -21.37
C LEU A 106 -5.26 56.60 -20.24
N ARG A 107 -6.48 56.99 -19.87
CA ARG A 107 -7.25 56.27 -18.85
C ARG A 107 -7.51 54.81 -19.24
N LYS A 108 -7.78 54.56 -20.52
CA LYS A 108 -7.99 53.20 -21.04
C LYS A 108 -6.70 52.37 -20.98
N LEU A 109 -5.57 52.93 -21.40
CA LEU A 109 -4.27 52.27 -21.30
C LEU A 109 -3.91 51.97 -19.83
N GLU A 110 -4.22 52.88 -18.91
CA GLU A 110 -4.00 52.70 -17.48
C GLU A 110 -4.87 51.57 -16.90
N SER A 111 -6.17 51.51 -17.26
CA SER A 111 -7.05 50.41 -16.84
C SER A 111 -6.61 49.07 -17.41
N ASP A 112 -6.20 49.05 -18.68
CA ASP A 112 -5.74 47.83 -19.36
C ASP A 112 -4.43 47.32 -18.73
N LEU A 113 -3.51 48.24 -18.38
CA LEU A 113 -2.28 47.90 -17.66
C LEU A 113 -2.58 47.35 -16.26
N ALA A 114 -3.47 48.00 -15.50
CA ALA A 114 -3.86 47.53 -14.17
C ALA A 114 -4.50 46.13 -14.23
N GLN A 115 -5.38 45.90 -15.21
CA GLN A 115 -5.97 44.59 -15.45
C GLN A 115 -4.93 43.54 -15.84
N ALA A 116 -4.00 43.88 -16.75
CA ALA A 116 -2.93 42.98 -17.17
C ALA A 116 -2.01 42.59 -16.01
N LEU A 117 -1.64 43.55 -15.14
CA LEU A 117 -0.85 43.30 -13.95
C LEU A 117 -1.58 42.39 -12.95
N SER A 118 -2.89 42.59 -12.76
CA SER A 118 -3.72 41.72 -11.91
C SER A 118 -3.75 40.27 -12.43
N VAL A 119 -4.00 40.08 -13.74
CA VAL A 119 -3.98 38.76 -14.38
C VAL A 119 -2.59 38.13 -14.29
N GLN A 120 -1.53 38.91 -14.47
CA GLN A 120 -0.15 38.44 -14.35
C GLN A 120 0.17 37.97 -12.92
N ALA A 121 -0.23 38.73 -11.90
CA ALA A 121 -0.05 38.35 -10.50
C ALA A 121 -0.78 37.05 -10.16
N SER A 122 -2.03 36.91 -10.62
CA SER A 122 -2.82 35.68 -10.46
C SER A 122 -2.18 34.47 -11.18
N ARG A 123 -1.66 34.65 -12.39
CA ARG A 123 -0.97 33.58 -13.13
C ARG A 123 0.33 33.17 -12.44
N ARG A 124 1.11 34.13 -11.92
CA ARG A 124 2.35 33.85 -11.19
C ARG A 124 2.10 33.07 -9.90
N SER A 125 1.07 33.42 -9.13
CA SER A 125 0.74 32.67 -7.91
C SER A 125 0.29 31.24 -8.22
N LYS A 126 -0.56 31.05 -9.25
CA LYS A 126 -0.97 29.72 -9.72
C LYS A 126 0.21 28.88 -10.20
N HIS A 127 1.14 29.47 -10.94
CA HIS A 127 2.35 28.77 -11.37
C HIS A 127 3.19 28.33 -10.17
N LYS A 128 3.42 29.23 -9.20
CA LYS A 128 4.16 28.91 -7.97
C LYS A 128 3.52 27.75 -7.21
N PHE A 129 2.21 27.82 -6.97
CA PHE A 129 1.46 26.75 -6.30
C PHE A 129 1.56 25.41 -7.04
N MET A 130 1.45 25.43 -8.37
CA MET A 130 1.57 24.22 -9.19
C MET A 130 2.99 23.65 -9.13
N THR A 131 4.03 24.48 -9.16
CA THR A 131 5.42 24.05 -8.99
C THR A 131 5.65 23.41 -7.62
N GLU A 132 5.16 24.03 -6.54
CA GLU A 132 5.26 23.47 -5.18
C GLU A 132 4.50 22.14 -5.07
N SER A 133 3.30 22.05 -5.65
CA SER A 133 2.51 20.81 -5.69
C SER A 133 3.22 19.69 -6.47
N ILE A 134 3.82 20.00 -7.62
CA ILE A 134 4.63 19.04 -8.40
C ILE A 134 5.84 18.59 -7.58
N SER A 135 6.55 19.53 -6.96
CA SER A 135 7.73 19.21 -6.14
C SER A 135 7.37 18.31 -4.97
N ASN A 136 6.27 18.60 -4.26
CA ASN A 136 5.78 17.77 -3.17
C ASN A 136 5.37 16.37 -3.65
N THR A 137 4.64 16.28 -4.77
CA THR A 137 4.24 15.00 -5.35
C THR A 137 5.44 14.18 -5.86
N THR A 138 6.49 14.85 -6.33
CA THR A 138 7.74 14.20 -6.77
C THR A 138 8.48 13.62 -5.56
N ALA A 139 8.59 14.38 -4.47
CA ALA A 139 9.23 13.90 -3.23
C ALA A 139 8.48 12.70 -2.62
N THR A 140 7.15 12.74 -2.59
CA THR A 140 6.36 11.61 -2.08
C THR A 140 6.47 10.37 -2.97
N ASN A 141 6.52 10.54 -4.30
CA ASN A 141 6.71 9.43 -5.22
C ASN A 141 8.08 8.77 -5.05
N GLU A 142 9.13 9.57 -4.89
CA GLU A 142 10.48 9.07 -4.64
C GLU A 142 10.58 8.31 -3.31
N HIS A 143 9.94 8.81 -2.25
CA HIS A 143 9.83 8.11 -0.98
C HIS A 143 9.08 6.77 -1.11
N LEU A 144 7.93 6.75 -1.78
CA LEU A 144 7.18 5.52 -2.03
C LEU A 144 7.97 4.51 -2.87
N ARG A 145 8.75 4.98 -3.84
CA ARG A 145 9.62 4.14 -4.66
C ARG A 145 10.69 3.46 -3.80
N HIS A 146 11.33 4.19 -2.90
CA HIS A 146 12.30 3.62 -1.96
C HIS A 146 11.65 2.55 -1.07
N LEU A 147 10.48 2.86 -0.49
CA LEU A 147 9.70 1.91 0.32
C LEU A 147 9.32 0.64 -0.45
N ALA A 148 8.92 0.78 -1.72
CA ALA A 148 8.57 -0.35 -2.57
C ALA A 148 9.79 -1.23 -2.92
N MET A 149 10.97 -0.63 -3.09
CA MET A 149 12.21 -1.38 -3.32
C MET A 149 12.65 -2.15 -2.08
N ASP A 150 12.61 -1.51 -0.90
CA ASP A 150 12.94 -2.13 0.38
C ASP A 150 12.00 -3.33 0.70
N ARG A 151 10.69 -3.14 0.48
CA ARG A 151 9.70 -4.22 0.61
C ARG A 151 9.92 -5.38 -0.37
N ARG A 152 10.48 -5.12 -1.55
CA ARG A 152 10.84 -6.18 -2.50
C ARG A 152 12.09 -6.93 -2.05
N SER A 153 13.14 -6.23 -1.62
CA SER A 153 14.38 -6.86 -1.11
C SER A 153 14.07 -7.81 0.05
N THR A 154 13.36 -7.32 1.06
CA THR A 154 12.99 -8.10 2.25
C THR A 154 12.16 -9.33 1.92
N ARG A 155 11.20 -9.21 0.99
CA ARG A 155 10.40 -10.34 0.52
C ARG A 155 11.25 -11.37 -0.22
N ASP A 156 12.16 -10.92 -1.08
CA ASP A 156 13.00 -11.80 -1.88
C ASP A 156 14.03 -12.53 -1.00
N GLU A 157 14.57 -11.88 0.03
CA GLU A 157 15.38 -12.50 1.10
C GLU A 157 14.60 -13.58 1.85
N CYS A 158 13.36 -13.28 2.26
CA CYS A 158 12.49 -14.25 2.93
C CYS A 158 12.16 -15.45 2.03
N MET A 159 11.89 -15.22 0.75
CA MET A 159 11.62 -16.27 -0.23
C MET A 159 12.82 -17.20 -0.40
N ASN A 160 14.03 -16.65 -0.46
CA ASN A 160 15.26 -17.44 -0.52
C ASN A 160 15.48 -18.25 0.76
N ALA A 161 15.23 -17.66 1.93
CA ALA A 161 15.33 -18.38 3.21
C ALA A 161 14.33 -19.54 3.29
N ILE A 162 13.07 -19.32 2.92
CA ILE A 162 12.03 -20.36 2.88
C ILE A 162 12.41 -21.45 1.87
N SER A 163 12.89 -21.07 0.68
CA SER A 163 13.28 -22.05 -0.34
C SER A 163 14.45 -22.93 0.12
N ASN A 164 15.42 -22.37 0.84
CA ASN A 164 16.52 -23.14 1.40
C ASN A 164 16.04 -24.09 2.50
N GLN A 165 15.21 -23.60 3.43
CA GLN A 165 14.65 -24.44 4.51
C GLN A 165 13.78 -25.57 3.98
N LEU A 166 12.97 -25.33 2.95
CA LEU A 166 12.16 -26.39 2.32
C LEU A 166 13.04 -27.48 1.71
N LYS A 167 14.15 -27.11 1.07
CA LYS A 167 15.10 -28.06 0.50
C LYS A 167 15.81 -28.89 1.58
N ASP A 168 16.15 -28.26 2.71
CA ASP A 168 16.75 -28.95 3.85
C ASP A 168 15.76 -29.95 4.48
N ILE A 169 14.48 -29.58 4.60
CA ILE A 169 13.41 -30.47 5.07
C ILE A 169 13.22 -31.65 4.10
N GLU A 170 13.13 -31.40 2.79
CA GLU A 170 12.98 -32.45 1.78
C GLU A 170 14.15 -33.45 1.83
N SER A 171 15.38 -32.96 2.06
CA SER A 171 16.56 -33.82 2.26
C SER A 171 16.45 -34.67 3.52
N LEU A 172 15.98 -34.10 4.64
CA LEU A 172 15.80 -34.81 5.90
C LEU A 172 14.68 -35.86 5.82
N GLU A 173 13.57 -35.55 5.15
CA GLU A 173 12.46 -36.48 4.94
C GLU A 173 12.93 -37.69 4.11
N ALA A 174 13.66 -37.45 3.02
CA ALA A 174 14.23 -38.49 2.17
C ALA A 174 15.22 -39.42 2.91
N GLU A 175 15.97 -38.90 3.89
CA GLU A 175 16.83 -39.71 4.77
C GLU A 175 16.02 -40.51 5.80
N SER A 176 14.91 -39.96 6.29
CA SER A 176 14.07 -40.60 7.31
C SER A 176 13.21 -41.75 6.78
N ASP A 177 12.70 -41.62 5.55
CA ASP A 177 11.84 -42.64 4.90
C ASP A 177 12.59 -43.96 4.65
N ALA A 178 13.92 -43.93 4.55
CA ALA A 178 14.72 -45.14 4.33
C ALA A 178 15.03 -45.94 5.61
N ASN A 179 15.04 -45.28 6.78
CA ASN A 179 15.62 -45.83 8.02
C ASN A 179 14.71 -45.74 9.27
N GLY A 180 13.80 -44.75 9.35
CA GLY A 180 12.94 -44.52 10.51
C GLY A 180 11.88 -45.60 10.73
N ASP A 181 11.22 -46.01 9.65
CA ASP A 181 10.07 -46.93 9.69
C ASP A 181 10.43 -48.32 10.24
N LYS A 182 11.55 -48.88 9.78
CA LYS A 182 12.04 -50.21 10.21
C LYS A 182 12.40 -50.25 11.69
N SER A 183 12.93 -49.15 12.24
CA SER A 183 13.36 -49.08 13.64
C SER A 183 12.18 -49.00 14.61
N LEU A 184 11.15 -48.22 14.25
CA LEU A 184 9.91 -48.09 15.02
C LEU A 184 9.11 -49.39 14.98
N GLU A 185 8.94 -49.99 13.81
CA GLU A 185 8.24 -51.27 13.65
C GLU A 185 8.94 -52.38 14.45
N THR A 186 10.27 -52.41 14.42
CA THR A 186 11.07 -53.31 15.24
C THR A 186 10.79 -53.05 16.72
N ALA A 187 10.86 -51.80 17.19
CA ALA A 187 10.60 -51.46 18.59
C ALA A 187 9.18 -51.87 19.03
N LEU A 188 8.15 -51.56 18.23
CA LEU A 188 6.76 -51.95 18.50
C LEU A 188 6.62 -53.47 18.62
N MET A 189 7.28 -54.22 17.75
CA MET A 189 7.36 -55.68 17.86
C MET A 189 8.04 -56.12 19.18
N TRP A 190 9.10 -55.47 19.64
CA TRP A 190 9.72 -55.78 20.94
C TRP A 190 8.77 -55.51 22.11
N TYR A 191 8.05 -54.38 22.10
CA TYR A 191 7.07 -54.05 23.15
C TYR A 191 5.93 -55.07 23.21
N ASP A 192 5.39 -55.51 22.07
CA ASP A 192 4.38 -56.57 22.07
C ASP A 192 4.96 -57.94 22.46
N LYS A 193 6.13 -58.29 21.92
CA LYS A 193 6.75 -59.59 22.17
C LYS A 193 7.17 -59.79 23.62
N PHE A 194 7.74 -58.78 24.27
CA PHE A 194 8.29 -58.93 25.63
C PHE A 194 7.35 -58.43 26.72
N LEU A 195 6.64 -57.33 26.48
CA LEU A 195 5.76 -56.74 27.49
C LEU A 195 4.30 -57.08 27.25
N GLY A 196 3.98 -57.65 26.08
CA GLY A 196 2.59 -57.88 25.71
C GLY A 196 1.81 -56.58 25.59
N PHE A 197 2.48 -55.50 25.20
CA PHE A 197 1.93 -54.16 25.26
C PHE A 197 1.77 -53.58 23.87
N GLN A 198 0.56 -53.11 23.56
CA GLN A 198 0.25 -52.45 22.30
C GLN A 198 -0.57 -51.19 22.57
N VAL A 199 -0.35 -50.18 21.73
CA VAL A 199 -1.13 -48.93 21.74
C VAL A 199 -1.77 -48.79 20.36
N VAL A 200 -3.09 -48.61 20.32
CA VAL A 200 -3.88 -48.51 19.10
C VAL A 200 -4.61 -47.16 19.08
N GLY A 201 -4.40 -46.39 18.01
CA GLY A 201 -5.11 -45.12 17.78
C GLY A 201 -6.46 -45.32 17.09
N GLY A 202 -7.45 -44.49 17.46
CA GLY A 202 -8.79 -44.46 16.90
C GLY A 202 -9.61 -43.27 17.44
N GLU A 203 -10.85 -43.50 17.86
CA GLU A 203 -11.69 -42.50 18.59
C GLU A 203 -11.08 -42.07 19.95
N GLY A 204 -10.04 -42.78 20.39
CA GLY A 204 -9.17 -42.47 21.52
C GLY A 204 -7.85 -43.22 21.43
N VAL A 205 -7.09 -43.20 22.52
CA VAL A 205 -5.87 -44.00 22.67
C VAL A 205 -6.20 -45.26 23.47
N LYS A 206 -6.20 -46.42 22.78
CA LYS A 206 -6.46 -47.72 23.39
C LYS A 206 -5.15 -48.41 23.75
N PHE A 207 -5.02 -48.77 25.02
CA PHE A 207 -3.92 -49.56 25.55
C PHE A 207 -4.37 -51.01 25.66
N VAL A 208 -3.59 -51.92 25.10
CA VAL A 208 -3.88 -53.35 25.08
C VAL A 208 -2.72 -54.08 25.73
N PHE A 209 -3.06 -54.95 26.68
CA PHE A 209 -2.16 -55.85 27.35
C PHE A 209 -2.52 -57.30 27.04
N ASN A 210 -1.50 -58.09 26.73
CA ASN A 210 -1.53 -59.55 26.79
C ASN A 210 -0.50 -60.01 27.84
N LYS A 211 -0.38 -61.33 28.04
CA LYS A 211 0.56 -61.95 29.02
C LYS A 211 0.36 -61.47 30.45
N ILE A 212 -0.87 -61.06 30.78
CA ILE A 212 -1.28 -60.73 32.16
C ILE A 212 -1.66 -62.02 32.90
N ASP A 213 -2.45 -62.86 32.25
CA ASP A 213 -2.87 -64.15 32.78
C ASP A 213 -1.83 -65.22 32.42
N VAL A 214 -1.19 -65.80 33.44
CA VAL A 214 -0.21 -66.88 33.26
C VAL A 214 -0.86 -68.15 32.71
N GLN A 215 -2.15 -68.37 32.99
CA GLN A 215 -2.90 -69.52 32.48
C GLN A 215 -3.36 -69.33 31.04
N ASN A 216 -3.61 -68.08 30.64
CA ASN A 216 -4.01 -67.74 29.28
C ASN A 216 -3.25 -66.50 28.77
N PRO A 217 -2.00 -66.66 28.30
CA PRO A 217 -1.13 -65.55 27.94
C PRO A 217 -1.66 -64.73 26.74
N ASP A 218 -2.52 -65.32 25.91
CA ASP A 218 -3.12 -64.64 24.75
C ASP A 218 -4.38 -63.84 25.11
N LYS A 219 -4.86 -63.95 26.34
CA LYS A 219 -6.01 -63.17 26.82
C LYS A 219 -5.68 -61.68 26.82
N LYS A 220 -6.54 -60.90 26.16
CA LYS A 220 -6.38 -59.45 26.02
C LYS A 220 -7.12 -58.71 27.12
N TYR A 221 -6.43 -57.75 27.72
CA TYR A 221 -6.93 -56.77 28.67
C TYR A 221 -6.73 -55.41 28.02
N SER A 222 -7.72 -54.53 28.08
CA SER A 222 -7.57 -53.24 27.41
C SER A 222 -8.34 -52.14 28.09
N PHE A 223 -7.82 -50.93 28.00
CA PHE A 223 -8.57 -49.73 28.35
C PHE A 223 -8.37 -48.65 27.29
N CYS A 224 -9.32 -47.73 27.17
CA CYS A 224 -9.28 -46.62 26.23
C CYS A 224 -9.36 -45.29 26.97
N ILE A 225 -8.44 -44.39 26.66
CA ILE A 225 -8.45 -43.01 27.13
C ILE A 225 -8.91 -42.11 26.00
N ASN A 226 -9.86 -41.22 26.29
CA ASN A 226 -10.22 -40.11 25.41
C ASN A 226 -9.84 -38.78 26.07
N LEU A 227 -9.40 -37.84 25.23
CA LEU A 227 -9.19 -36.47 25.63
C LEU A 227 -10.47 -35.70 25.31
N LEU A 228 -11.13 -35.20 26.36
CA LEU A 228 -12.31 -34.37 26.20
C LEU A 228 -11.91 -32.89 26.30
N GLU A 229 -12.28 -32.11 25.28
CA GLU A 229 -12.26 -30.66 25.36
C GLU A 229 -13.44 -30.23 26.24
N LYS A 230 -13.14 -29.63 27.40
CA LYS A 230 -14.21 -29.02 28.20
C LYS A 230 -14.57 -27.69 27.55
N ASP A 231 -15.85 -27.54 27.19
CA ASP A 231 -16.44 -26.27 26.78
C ASP A 231 -16.45 -25.29 27.95
N THR A 232 -15.31 -24.64 28.22
CA THR A 232 -15.28 -23.43 29.04
C THR A 232 -14.85 -22.29 28.15
N SER A 233 -15.83 -21.47 27.78
CA SER A 233 -15.74 -20.29 26.91
C SER A 233 -14.90 -19.13 27.49
N THR A 234 -13.88 -19.43 28.29
CA THR A 234 -12.86 -18.46 28.73
C THR A 234 -11.58 -19.23 29.11
N LEU A 235 -10.46 -18.94 28.42
CA LEU A 235 -9.11 -19.54 28.55
C LEU A 235 -8.88 -20.90 27.84
N LYS A 236 -8.75 -20.82 26.52
CA LYS A 236 -8.56 -21.91 25.54
C LYS A 236 -7.16 -22.58 25.55
N PHE A 237 -6.48 -22.73 26.68
CA PHE A 237 -5.07 -23.21 26.62
C PHE A 237 -4.61 -24.29 27.61
N LEU A 238 -5.35 -24.73 28.62
CA LEU A 238 -4.72 -25.68 29.56
C LEU A 238 -5.64 -26.55 30.42
N PHE A 239 -6.69 -27.18 29.89
CA PHE A 239 -7.32 -28.29 30.61
C PHE A 239 -7.91 -29.32 29.63
N LEU A 240 -7.04 -30.14 29.02
CA LEU A 240 -7.49 -31.40 28.43
C LEU A 240 -7.79 -32.34 29.60
N SER A 241 -9.06 -32.71 29.79
CA SER A 241 -9.39 -33.75 30.78
C SER A 241 -9.37 -35.11 30.12
N ILE A 242 -8.53 -35.99 30.64
CA ILE A 242 -8.46 -37.40 30.28
C ILE A 242 -9.60 -38.14 30.98
N THR A 243 -10.35 -38.92 30.21
CA THR A 243 -11.39 -39.83 30.72
C THR A 243 -11.14 -41.24 30.20
N VAL A 244 -11.34 -42.26 31.04
CA VAL A 244 -11.34 -43.65 30.59
C VAL A 244 -12.74 -43.98 30.07
N VAL A 245 -12.83 -44.31 28.79
CA VAL A 245 -14.10 -44.54 28.09
C VAL A 245 -14.51 -46.00 28.15
N TRP A 246 -13.55 -46.90 28.14
CA TRP A 246 -13.80 -48.33 28.13
C TRP A 246 -12.67 -49.05 28.84
N CYS A 247 -12.98 -49.97 29.75
CA CYS A 247 -12.01 -50.81 30.47
C CYS A 247 -12.54 -52.25 30.48
N VAL A 248 -11.75 -53.20 29.96
CA VAL A 248 -12.11 -54.62 29.87
C VAL A 248 -10.95 -55.45 30.39
N PRO A 249 -11.16 -56.25 31.46
CA PRO A 249 -12.33 -56.29 32.35
C PRO A 249 -12.53 -54.97 33.12
N SER A 250 -13.72 -54.71 33.65
CA SER A 250 -13.98 -53.53 34.50
C SER A 250 -13.16 -53.61 35.79
N VAL A 251 -12.64 -52.47 36.23
CA VAL A 251 -11.78 -52.36 37.42
C VAL A 251 -12.29 -51.19 38.26
N ASP A 252 -12.53 -51.43 39.56
CA ASP A 252 -13.25 -50.50 40.42
C ASP A 252 -12.47 -49.20 40.72
N ASP A 253 -11.14 -49.25 40.89
CA ASP A 253 -10.34 -48.05 41.22
C ASP A 253 -9.83 -47.25 39.98
N ALA A 254 -10.31 -47.57 38.78
CA ALA A 254 -9.86 -46.90 37.56
C ALA A 254 -10.19 -45.39 37.55
N GLU A 255 -11.29 -44.97 38.19
CA GLU A 255 -11.70 -43.56 38.27
C GLU A 255 -10.73 -42.72 39.12
N GLU A 256 -10.17 -43.29 40.19
CA GLU A 256 -9.18 -42.62 41.04
C GLU A 256 -7.86 -42.41 40.29
N LEU A 257 -7.42 -43.42 39.55
CA LEU A 257 -6.23 -43.31 38.70
C LEU A 257 -6.39 -42.24 37.60
N VAL A 258 -7.60 -42.08 37.06
CA VAL A 258 -7.88 -41.01 36.08
C VAL A 258 -7.80 -39.63 36.73
N LYS A 259 -8.24 -39.48 37.98
CA LYS A 259 -8.09 -38.22 38.73
C LYS A 259 -6.61 -37.93 38.99
N ASP A 260 -5.82 -38.93 39.40
CA ASP A 260 -4.38 -38.78 39.59
C ASP A 260 -3.66 -38.43 38.28
N LEU A 261 -4.01 -39.08 37.16
CA LEU A 261 -3.45 -38.79 35.84
C LEU A 261 -3.76 -37.35 35.39
N ASN A 262 -4.97 -36.86 35.62
CA ASN A 262 -5.34 -35.48 35.31
C ASN A 262 -4.58 -34.45 36.17
N CYS A 263 -4.13 -34.81 37.37
CA CYS A 263 -3.37 -33.94 38.26
C CYS A 263 -1.86 -34.01 37.98
N SER A 264 -1.32 -35.21 37.74
CA SER A 264 0.12 -35.46 37.61
C SER A 264 0.63 -35.45 36.17
N ASN A 265 -0.27 -35.67 35.19
CA ASN A 265 0.05 -35.92 33.79
C ASN A 265 1.08 -37.06 33.57
N ASP A 266 1.19 -37.98 34.53
CA ASP A 266 2.15 -39.09 34.49
C ASP A 266 1.51 -40.34 33.88
N LEU A 267 1.47 -40.37 32.54
CA LEU A 267 0.91 -41.49 31.80
C LEU A 267 1.63 -42.81 32.08
N TYR A 268 2.95 -42.77 32.34
CA TYR A 268 3.73 -43.97 32.62
C TYR A 268 3.28 -44.63 33.92
N LYS A 269 3.16 -43.85 35.01
CA LYS A 269 2.64 -44.36 36.29
C LYS A 269 1.21 -44.87 36.16
N PHE A 270 0.36 -44.15 35.43
CA PHE A 270 -1.02 -44.57 35.21
C PHE A 270 -1.12 -45.92 34.47
N VAL A 271 -0.43 -46.07 33.32
CA VAL A 271 -0.44 -47.30 32.52
C VAL A 271 0.12 -48.48 33.33
N ARG A 272 1.14 -48.23 34.15
CA ARG A 272 1.70 -49.24 35.06
C ARG A 272 0.69 -49.67 36.13
N ALA A 273 0.03 -48.73 36.79
CA ALA A 273 -0.98 -49.02 37.81
C ALA A 273 -2.14 -49.83 37.20
N MET A 274 -2.65 -49.44 36.03
CA MET A 274 -3.69 -50.19 35.31
C MET A 274 -3.28 -51.65 35.04
N ARG A 275 -2.02 -51.88 34.65
CA ARG A 275 -1.50 -53.24 34.46
C ARG A 275 -1.50 -54.05 35.76
N GLU A 276 -1.01 -53.46 36.85
CA GLU A 276 -0.94 -54.10 38.17
C GLU A 276 -2.35 -54.47 38.66
N MET A 277 -3.35 -53.62 38.40
CA MET A 277 -4.75 -53.93 38.71
C MET A 277 -5.31 -55.10 37.90
N PHE A 278 -5.03 -55.18 36.60
CA PHE A 278 -5.43 -56.35 35.80
C PHE A 278 -4.76 -57.65 36.27
N GLN A 279 -3.51 -57.58 36.73
CA GLN A 279 -2.81 -58.71 37.35
C GLN A 279 -3.50 -59.14 38.65
N ALA A 280 -3.80 -58.18 39.54
CA ALA A 280 -4.47 -58.44 40.81
C ALA A 280 -5.88 -59.03 40.62
N ALA A 281 -6.65 -58.51 39.67
CA ALA A 281 -7.98 -59.02 39.31
C ALA A 281 -7.92 -60.46 38.78
N THR A 282 -6.87 -60.80 38.03
CA THR A 282 -6.66 -62.16 37.51
C THR A 282 -6.30 -63.15 38.62
N ILE A 283 -5.43 -62.76 39.55
CA ILE A 283 -5.03 -63.59 40.71
C ILE A 283 -6.19 -63.82 41.67
N SER A 284 -7.01 -62.81 41.89
CA SER A 284 -8.09 -62.85 42.87
C SER A 284 -9.35 -63.57 42.35
N GLY A 285 -9.43 -63.88 41.05
CA GLY A 285 -10.59 -64.49 40.42
C GLY A 285 -11.82 -63.57 40.34
N ILE A 286 -11.69 -62.31 40.74
CA ILE A 286 -12.75 -61.27 40.72
C ILE A 286 -12.75 -60.62 39.33
N LEU A 287 -13.03 -61.41 38.31
CA LEU A 287 -13.39 -60.89 36.99
C LEU A 287 -14.90 -60.66 36.99
N CYS A 288 -15.33 -59.43 37.25
CA CYS A 288 -16.71 -59.02 36.99
C CYS A 288 -16.95 -59.08 35.47
N TYR A 289 -17.41 -60.22 34.98
CA TYR A 289 -18.05 -60.34 33.68
C TYR A 289 -19.41 -59.66 33.78
N ILE A 290 -19.46 -58.35 33.53
CA ILE A 290 -20.73 -57.67 33.30
C ILE A 290 -21.16 -58.06 31.87
N PHE A 291 -22.20 -58.90 31.80
CA PHE A 291 -22.95 -59.19 30.57
C PHE A 291 -23.74 -57.96 30.11
#